data_AF-A0A4Y9Z0E2-F1
#
_entry.id   AF-A0A4Y9Z0E2-F1
#
_cell.length_a   1.000
_cell.length_b   1.000
_cell.length_c   1.000
_cell.angle_alpha   90.00
_cell.angle_beta   90.00
_cell.angle_gamma   90.00
#
_symmetry.space_group_name_H-M   'P 1'
#
loop_
_entity.id
_entity.type
_entity.pdbx_description
1 polymer ?
#
loop_
_entity_poly.entity_id
_entity_poly.type
_entity_poly.pdbx_seq_one_letter_code
_entity_poly.pdbx_strand_id
1 'polypeptide(L)'
;MSLTKYDEKQRHLLNTIIEPTGKTIDELAAQAVRYCYIHAESVEVLQADPTKLQNMEAALRDPRTRPQNLIPVDDTGDSLSLSNIMFNGINGEEAVATLGAYDEYLKRVPSSFEDHFWFTRFAASGMMILEQHVVMPQVCEIPGAFDLYNKHKSEFIDTMPADHSLAQGSAATSSTASSANCNPLPITREEAEIIADDFAALSTRQFNVPEDYLDEGGFQSWKVVGINFRPLMYEVLFLNIDTPIPYTRDDLIDLLTESSK
;
A
#
# COMPACT_ATOMS: atom_id res chain seq x y z
N MET A 1 -19.48 -2.16 -12.94
CA MET A 1 -19.32 -3.63 -13.02
C MET A 1 -20.66 -4.30 -12.71
N SER A 2 -20.99 -5.48 -13.21
CA SER A 2 -22.28 -6.12 -12.86
C SER A 2 -22.18 -6.90 -11.54
N LEU A 3 -23.05 -6.59 -10.58
CA LEU A 3 -23.14 -7.30 -9.29
C LEU A 3 -23.80 -8.70 -9.40
N THR A 4 -24.23 -9.11 -10.58
CA THR A 4 -24.94 -10.38 -10.82
C THR A 4 -24.12 -11.63 -10.47
N LYS A 5 -22.79 -11.51 -10.39
CA LYS A 5 -21.88 -12.61 -10.00
C LYS A 5 -21.81 -12.86 -8.48
N TYR A 6 -22.31 -11.92 -7.69
CA TYR A 6 -22.36 -12.03 -6.23
C TYR A 6 -23.64 -12.72 -5.78
N ASP A 7 -23.53 -13.54 -4.73
CA ASP A 7 -24.72 -14.11 -4.09
C ASP A 7 -25.55 -13.01 -3.40
N GLU A 8 -26.77 -13.34 -2.96
CA GLU A 8 -27.68 -12.36 -2.37
C GLU A 8 -27.11 -11.70 -1.11
N LYS A 9 -26.37 -12.44 -0.29
CA LYS A 9 -25.75 -11.93 0.94
C LYS A 9 -24.62 -10.96 0.61
N GLN A 10 -23.78 -11.31 -0.35
CA GLN A 10 -22.69 -10.46 -0.83
C GLN A 10 -23.21 -9.19 -1.51
N ARG A 11 -24.27 -9.30 -2.33
CA ARG A 11 -24.91 -8.11 -2.92
C ARG A 11 -25.50 -7.21 -1.84
N HIS A 12 -26.12 -7.78 -0.81
CA HIS A 12 -26.63 -6.98 0.30
C HIS A 12 -25.49 -6.24 1.01
N LEU A 13 -24.38 -6.94 1.30
CA LEU A 13 -23.19 -6.32 1.90
C LEU A 13 -22.61 -5.20 1.04
N LEU A 14 -22.42 -5.43 -0.27
CA LEU A 14 -21.90 -4.41 -1.19
C LEU A 14 -22.79 -3.17 -1.31
N ASN A 15 -24.10 -3.31 -1.11
CA ASN A 15 -25.06 -2.21 -1.08
C ASN A 15 -25.20 -1.55 0.31
N THR A 16 -24.45 -2.00 1.32
CA THR A 16 -24.43 -1.34 2.65
C THR A 16 -23.89 0.07 2.51
N ILE A 17 -24.59 1.04 3.07
CA ILE A 17 -24.18 2.44 3.11
C ILE A 17 -23.19 2.65 4.26
N ILE A 18 -22.12 3.38 4.00
CA ILE A 18 -21.08 3.76 4.95
C ILE A 18 -21.25 5.24 5.30
N GLU A 19 -21.49 5.55 6.55
CA GLU A 19 -21.67 6.94 7.01
C GLU A 19 -20.31 7.57 7.39
N PRO A 20 -20.11 8.89 7.29
CA PRO A 20 -21.04 9.91 6.83
C PRO A 20 -21.03 10.11 5.30
N THR A 21 -20.49 9.15 4.52
CA THR A 21 -20.33 9.35 3.08
C THR A 21 -21.65 9.29 2.31
N GLY A 22 -22.64 8.56 2.82
CA GLY A 22 -23.86 8.21 2.10
C GLY A 22 -23.64 7.28 0.89
N LYS A 23 -22.41 6.76 0.69
CA LYS A 23 -22.04 5.86 -0.40
C LYS A 23 -22.06 4.40 0.03
N THR A 24 -22.27 3.51 -0.94
CA THR A 24 -22.22 2.07 -0.70
C THR A 24 -20.78 1.54 -0.66
N ILE A 25 -20.58 0.34 -0.12
CA ILE A 25 -19.28 -0.36 -0.18
C ILE A 25 -18.80 -0.54 -1.63
N ASP A 26 -19.71 -0.83 -2.58
CA ASP A 26 -19.39 -0.89 -4.02
C ASP A 26 -18.85 0.44 -4.55
N GLU A 27 -19.54 1.55 -4.26
CA GLU A 27 -19.13 2.88 -4.70
C GLU A 27 -17.78 3.31 -4.08
N LEU A 28 -17.53 2.97 -2.81
CA LEU A 28 -16.27 3.26 -2.14
C LEU A 28 -15.13 2.38 -2.67
N ALA A 29 -15.40 1.12 -3.02
CA ALA A 29 -14.42 0.26 -3.69
C ALA A 29 -14.04 0.86 -5.05
N ALA A 30 -15.02 1.26 -5.86
CA ALA A 30 -14.78 1.93 -7.14
C ALA A 30 -13.98 3.24 -6.97
N GLN A 31 -14.28 4.03 -5.94
CA GLN A 31 -13.54 5.25 -5.62
C GLN A 31 -12.08 4.97 -5.25
N ALA A 32 -11.82 3.94 -4.43
CA ALA A 32 -10.46 3.55 -4.07
C ALA A 32 -9.64 3.19 -5.31
N VAL A 33 -10.21 2.38 -6.21
CA VAL A 33 -9.55 2.00 -7.47
C VAL A 33 -9.32 3.22 -8.37
N ARG A 34 -10.27 4.17 -8.44
CA ARG A 34 -10.07 5.43 -9.17
C ARG A 34 -8.84 6.18 -8.68
N TYR A 35 -8.61 6.26 -7.37
CA TYR A 35 -7.39 6.87 -6.84
C TYR A 35 -6.13 6.12 -7.26
N CYS A 36 -6.15 4.78 -7.23
CA CYS A 36 -5.01 3.98 -7.71
C CYS A 36 -4.66 4.29 -9.18
N TYR A 37 -5.67 4.42 -10.05
CA TYR A 37 -5.45 4.72 -11.46
C TYR A 37 -4.85 6.10 -11.68
N ILE A 38 -5.44 7.12 -11.08
CA ILE A 38 -4.95 8.50 -11.20
C ILE A 38 -3.51 8.61 -10.69
N HIS A 39 -3.21 7.91 -9.60
CA HIS A 39 -1.86 7.81 -9.06
C HIS A 39 -0.91 7.15 -10.07
N ALA A 40 -1.25 5.99 -10.61
CA ALA A 40 -0.43 5.26 -11.57
C ALA A 40 -0.14 6.08 -12.85
N GLU A 41 -1.17 6.64 -13.48
CA GLU A 41 -1.04 7.48 -14.67
C GLU A 41 -0.11 8.68 -14.43
N SER A 42 -0.22 9.30 -13.25
CA SER A 42 0.61 10.45 -12.93
C SER A 42 2.05 10.07 -12.58
N VAL A 43 2.26 8.93 -11.93
CA VAL A 43 3.61 8.40 -11.65
C VAL A 43 4.37 8.11 -12.94
N GLU A 44 3.73 7.57 -13.98
CA GLU A 44 4.39 7.32 -15.28
C GLU A 44 4.99 8.61 -15.87
N VAL A 45 4.26 9.74 -15.78
CA VAL A 45 4.77 11.04 -16.24
C VAL A 45 5.88 11.57 -15.35
N LEU A 46 5.76 11.41 -14.02
CA LEU A 46 6.77 11.88 -13.07
C LEU A 46 8.09 11.11 -13.18
N GLN A 47 8.03 9.82 -13.49
CA GLN A 47 9.20 8.97 -13.69
C GLN A 47 10.02 9.37 -14.92
N ALA A 48 9.45 10.13 -15.87
CA ALA A 48 10.18 10.65 -17.02
C ALA A 48 11.24 11.70 -16.64
N ASP A 49 11.13 12.36 -15.49
CA ASP A 49 12.11 13.33 -14.98
C ASP A 49 12.30 13.20 -13.46
N PRO A 50 13.12 12.23 -13.00
CA PRO A 50 13.32 11.95 -11.58
C PRO A 50 14.00 13.11 -10.84
N THR A 51 14.84 13.90 -11.52
CA THR A 51 15.49 15.07 -10.91
C THR A 51 14.48 16.17 -10.64
N LYS A 52 13.58 16.46 -11.59
CA LYS A 52 12.51 17.44 -11.39
C LYS A 52 11.54 16.99 -10.29
N LEU A 53 11.18 15.71 -10.24
CA LEU A 53 10.39 15.15 -9.14
C LEU A 53 11.06 15.38 -7.78
N GLN A 54 12.34 15.01 -7.65
CA GLN A 54 13.09 15.17 -6.40
C GLN A 54 13.17 16.64 -5.97
N ASN A 55 13.33 17.57 -6.91
CA ASN A 55 13.34 19.00 -6.62
C ASN A 55 11.98 19.51 -6.13
N MET A 56 10.88 19.03 -6.73
CA MET A 56 9.52 19.37 -6.28
C MET A 56 9.25 18.84 -4.87
N GLU A 57 9.64 17.60 -4.59
CA GLU A 57 9.54 17.03 -3.24
C GLU A 57 10.37 17.80 -2.22
N ALA A 58 11.57 18.23 -2.60
CA ALA A 58 12.42 19.05 -1.74
C ALA A 58 11.81 20.44 -1.47
N ALA A 59 11.20 21.08 -2.47
CA ALA A 59 10.55 22.39 -2.31
C ALA A 59 9.35 22.34 -1.36
N LEU A 60 8.63 21.21 -1.27
CA LEU A 60 7.57 21.04 -0.26
C LEU A 60 8.11 20.96 1.17
N ARG A 61 9.36 20.49 1.33
CA ARG A 61 10.00 20.33 2.65
C ARG A 61 10.58 21.64 3.16
N ASP A 62 10.88 22.59 2.28
CA ASP A 62 11.42 23.89 2.66
C ASP A 62 10.27 24.85 3.00
N PRO A 63 10.13 25.26 4.29
CA PRO A 63 9.08 26.18 4.72
C PRO A 63 9.10 27.53 3.99
N ARG A 64 10.23 27.90 3.37
CA ARG A 64 10.39 29.16 2.62
C ARG A 64 9.86 29.08 1.19
N THR A 65 9.75 27.87 0.63
CA THR A 65 9.35 27.66 -0.77
C THR A 65 8.09 26.80 -0.91
N ARG A 66 7.56 26.27 0.19
CA ARG A 66 6.27 25.55 0.24
C ARG A 66 5.13 26.43 -0.31
N PRO A 67 4.33 25.92 -1.27
CA PRO A 67 3.17 26.65 -1.78
C PRO A 67 2.13 26.90 -0.67
N GLN A 68 1.61 28.14 -0.60
CA GLN A 68 0.69 28.57 0.47
C GLN A 68 -0.77 28.12 0.28
N ASN A 69 -1.16 27.76 -0.96
CA ASN A 69 -2.55 27.42 -1.32
C ASN A 69 -2.79 25.91 -1.41
N LEU A 70 -1.99 25.10 -0.73
CA LEU A 70 -2.24 23.66 -0.69
C LEU A 70 -3.50 23.41 0.12
N ILE A 71 -4.38 22.54 -0.38
CA ILE A 71 -5.45 21.97 0.45
C ILE A 71 -4.73 21.39 1.67
N PRO A 72 -5.02 21.89 2.89
CA PRO A 72 -4.26 21.51 4.07
C PRO A 72 -4.40 20.00 4.27
N VAL A 73 -3.32 19.31 4.01
CA VAL A 73 -3.05 18.01 4.61
C VAL A 73 -2.49 18.39 5.96
N ASP A 74 -3.28 18.21 7.01
CA ASP A 74 -3.00 18.82 8.30
C ASP A 74 -1.53 18.64 8.72
N ASP A 75 -0.92 19.78 9.04
CA ASP A 75 0.49 19.93 9.31
C ASP A 75 0.75 19.55 10.76
N THR A 76 0.95 18.26 11.04
CA THR A 76 1.66 17.83 12.24
C THR A 76 3.04 17.34 11.84
N GLY A 77 4.05 18.04 12.35
CA GLY A 77 5.43 18.00 11.90
C GLY A 77 6.09 16.63 11.78
N ASP A 78 7.13 16.61 10.96
CA ASP A 78 8.17 15.59 10.88
C ASP A 78 7.74 14.13 10.56
N SER A 79 7.02 13.90 9.46
CA SER A 79 7.19 12.67 8.67
C SER A 79 6.45 12.74 7.33
N LEU A 80 7.17 12.92 6.22
CA LEU A 80 6.60 12.78 4.87
C LEU A 80 6.83 11.36 4.33
N SER A 81 6.51 10.35 5.14
CA SER A 81 5.99 9.12 4.54
C SER A 81 4.53 9.40 4.18
N LEU A 82 4.13 9.13 2.94
CA LEU A 82 2.72 9.17 2.53
C LEU A 82 1.83 8.23 3.38
N SER A 83 2.44 7.38 4.22
CA SER A 83 1.77 6.50 5.19
C SER A 83 1.63 7.08 6.61
N ASN A 84 2.15 8.27 6.91
CA ASN A 84 2.20 8.83 8.28
C ASN A 84 1.75 10.30 8.36
N ILE A 85 0.81 10.74 7.52
CA ILE A 85 -0.12 11.76 8.03
C ILE A 85 -0.98 11.00 9.02
N MET A 86 -0.51 10.93 10.26
CA MET A 86 -1.36 10.56 11.38
C MET A 86 -2.45 11.63 11.41
N PHE A 87 -3.56 11.37 10.73
CA PHE A 87 -4.83 12.05 10.92
C PHE A 87 -5.38 11.65 12.30
N ASN A 88 -4.58 11.88 13.34
CA ASN A 88 -4.96 11.72 14.72
C ASN A 88 -5.93 12.86 15.03
N GLY A 89 -7.23 12.58 14.91
CA GLY A 89 -8.28 13.52 15.30
C GLY A 89 -9.22 13.95 14.17
N ILE A 90 -9.00 13.54 12.92
CA ILE A 90 -10.00 13.72 11.88
C ILE A 90 -11.18 12.81 12.20
N ASN A 91 -12.31 13.42 12.55
CA ASN A 91 -13.57 12.70 12.64
C ASN A 91 -14.06 12.32 11.22
N GLY A 92 -14.95 11.33 11.13
CA GLY A 92 -15.41 10.83 9.83
C GLY A 92 -15.98 11.92 8.90
N GLU A 93 -16.55 13.00 9.43
CA GLU A 93 -17.11 14.10 8.62
C GLU A 93 -16.02 14.93 7.94
N GLU A 94 -14.96 15.25 8.66
CA GLU A 94 -13.82 15.99 8.13
C GLU A 94 -13.02 15.17 7.10
N ALA A 95 -12.93 13.85 7.30
CA ALA A 95 -12.37 12.93 6.30
C ALA A 95 -13.19 12.98 5.00
N VAL A 96 -14.52 12.93 5.10
CA VAL A 96 -15.42 13.00 3.93
C VAL A 96 -15.34 14.36 3.24
N ALA A 97 -15.29 15.46 3.98
CA ALA A 97 -15.11 16.80 3.41
C ALA A 97 -13.80 16.93 2.63
N THR A 98 -12.71 16.40 3.19
CA THR A 98 -11.38 16.39 2.56
C THR A 98 -11.37 15.54 1.30
N LEU A 99 -11.95 14.32 1.34
CA LEU A 99 -12.10 13.46 0.17
C LEU A 99 -12.92 14.15 -0.93
N GLY A 100 -14.00 14.87 -0.57
CA GLY A 100 -14.78 15.65 -1.53
C GLY A 100 -13.95 16.73 -2.23
N ALA A 101 -13.10 17.44 -1.50
CA ALA A 101 -12.20 18.44 -2.10
C ALA A 101 -11.17 17.81 -3.05
N TYR A 102 -10.61 16.65 -2.69
CA TYR A 102 -9.70 15.90 -3.57
C TYR A 102 -10.40 15.37 -4.81
N ASP A 103 -11.60 14.80 -4.66
CA ASP A 103 -12.40 14.31 -5.78
C ASP A 103 -12.67 15.43 -6.80
N GLU A 104 -13.06 16.63 -6.34
CA GLU A 104 -13.26 17.79 -7.21
C GLU A 104 -11.96 18.21 -7.91
N TYR A 105 -10.84 18.27 -7.19
CA TYR A 105 -9.54 18.62 -7.77
C TYR A 105 -9.12 17.64 -8.88
N LEU A 106 -9.34 16.34 -8.63
CA LEU A 106 -8.94 15.22 -9.49
C LEU A 106 -9.93 14.93 -10.64
N LYS A 107 -11.05 15.66 -10.74
CA LYS A 107 -11.92 15.63 -11.93
C LYS A 107 -11.28 16.33 -13.14
N ARG A 108 -10.27 17.17 -12.91
CA ARG A 108 -9.56 17.89 -13.98
C ARG A 108 -8.62 16.93 -14.72
N VAL A 109 -8.21 17.32 -15.92
CA VAL A 109 -7.17 16.60 -16.67
C VAL A 109 -5.81 17.24 -16.33
N PRO A 110 -4.81 16.49 -15.86
CA PRO A 110 -3.49 17.05 -15.58
C PRO A 110 -2.83 17.48 -16.91
N SER A 111 -2.21 18.67 -16.91
CA SER A 111 -1.68 19.30 -18.13
C SER A 111 -0.18 19.59 -18.09
N SER A 112 0.43 19.44 -16.92
CA SER A 112 1.82 19.75 -16.63
C SER A 112 2.43 18.72 -15.70
N PHE A 113 3.76 18.67 -15.65
CA PHE A 113 4.49 17.83 -14.70
C PHE A 113 4.08 18.15 -13.25
N GLU A 114 3.86 19.43 -12.97
CA GLU A 114 3.42 19.94 -11.69
C GLU A 114 1.99 19.50 -11.35
N ASP A 115 1.09 19.46 -12.34
CA ASP A 115 -0.25 18.91 -12.15
C ASP A 115 -0.17 17.41 -11.82
N HIS A 116 0.60 16.63 -12.58
CA HIS A 116 0.79 15.20 -12.30
C HIS A 116 1.36 14.96 -10.90
N PHE A 117 2.29 15.80 -10.45
CA PHE A 117 2.82 15.74 -9.09
C PHE A 117 1.70 15.89 -8.06
N TRP A 118 0.83 16.90 -8.19
CA TRP A 118 -0.29 17.09 -7.27
C TRP A 118 -1.37 16.01 -7.40
N PHE A 119 -1.60 15.49 -8.59
CA PHE A 119 -2.53 14.38 -8.82
C PHE A 119 -2.06 13.12 -8.10
N THR A 120 -0.78 12.75 -8.21
CA THR A 120 -0.18 11.64 -7.46
C THR A 120 -0.37 11.84 -5.95
N ARG A 121 -0.07 13.04 -5.44
CA ARG A 121 -0.18 13.34 -4.00
C ARG A 121 -1.62 13.23 -3.49
N PHE A 122 -2.58 13.88 -4.15
CA PHE A 122 -3.98 13.84 -3.70
C PHE A 122 -4.63 12.48 -3.91
N ALA A 123 -4.27 11.74 -4.96
CA ALA A 123 -4.76 10.39 -5.15
C ALA A 123 -4.23 9.43 -4.08
N ALA A 124 -2.93 9.48 -3.76
CA ALA A 124 -2.35 8.66 -2.69
C ALA A 124 -2.96 9.00 -1.31
N SER A 125 -3.03 10.29 -0.97
CA SER A 125 -3.65 10.73 0.29
C SER A 125 -5.15 10.43 0.33
N GLY A 126 -5.87 10.61 -0.77
CA GLY A 126 -7.29 10.26 -0.88
C GLY A 126 -7.54 8.77 -0.68
N MET A 127 -6.70 7.91 -1.24
CA MET A 127 -6.78 6.47 -1.01
C MET A 127 -6.57 6.13 0.47
N MET A 128 -5.56 6.72 1.11
CA MET A 128 -5.28 6.47 2.53
C MET A 128 -6.42 6.94 3.45
N ILE A 129 -6.94 8.16 3.24
CA ILE A 129 -8.07 8.69 4.02
C ILE A 129 -9.31 7.82 3.84
N LEU A 130 -9.62 7.47 2.58
CA LEU A 130 -10.77 6.64 2.25
C LEU A 130 -10.68 5.28 2.93
N GLU A 131 -9.53 4.61 2.87
CA GLU A 131 -9.40 3.29 3.51
C GLU A 131 -9.38 3.42 5.03
N GLN A 132 -8.45 4.18 5.60
CA GLN A 132 -8.18 4.13 7.05
C GLN A 132 -9.24 4.85 7.89
N HIS A 133 -9.82 5.94 7.38
CA HIS A 133 -10.69 6.81 8.17
C HIS A 133 -12.17 6.73 7.80
N VAL A 134 -12.50 6.13 6.65
CA VAL A 134 -13.88 6.04 6.17
C VAL A 134 -14.34 4.59 6.09
N VAL A 135 -13.66 3.76 5.30
CA VAL A 135 -14.08 2.38 5.02
C VAL A 135 -13.76 1.45 6.18
N MET A 136 -12.48 1.37 6.59
CA MET A 136 -12.02 0.38 7.58
C MET A 136 -12.73 0.46 8.94
N PRO A 137 -12.97 1.65 9.51
CA PRO A 137 -13.62 1.74 10.82
C PRO A 137 -15.01 1.08 10.88
N GLN A 138 -15.73 1.02 9.75
CA GLN A 138 -17.08 0.45 9.68
C GLN A 138 -17.11 -0.95 9.07
N VAL A 139 -16.35 -1.17 8.00
CA VAL A 139 -16.36 -2.45 7.29
C VAL A 139 -15.76 -3.58 8.15
N CYS A 140 -14.82 -3.27 9.04
CA CYS A 140 -14.28 -4.25 10.00
C CYS A 140 -15.30 -4.68 11.07
N GLU A 141 -16.33 -3.87 11.33
CA GLU A 141 -17.40 -4.21 12.28
C GLU A 141 -18.47 -5.13 11.67
N ILE A 142 -18.49 -5.27 10.34
CA ILE A 142 -19.49 -6.04 9.60
C ILE A 142 -18.87 -7.39 9.17
N PRO A 143 -19.36 -8.55 9.67
CA PRO A 143 -18.78 -9.85 9.34
C PRO A 143 -18.72 -10.15 7.84
N GLY A 144 -17.50 -10.36 7.33
CA GLY A 144 -17.23 -10.69 5.93
C GLY A 144 -17.26 -9.50 4.96
N ALA A 145 -17.53 -8.27 5.43
CA ALA A 145 -17.54 -7.09 4.58
C ALA A 145 -16.13 -6.65 4.16
N PHE A 146 -15.12 -6.80 5.03
CA PHE A 146 -13.73 -6.45 4.71
C PHE A 146 -13.15 -7.31 3.58
N ASP A 147 -13.28 -8.63 3.69
CA ASP A 147 -12.83 -9.57 2.66
C ASP A 147 -13.56 -9.32 1.34
N LEU A 148 -14.86 -9.04 1.41
CA LEU A 148 -15.69 -8.75 0.25
C LEU A 148 -15.31 -7.42 -0.41
N TYR A 149 -15.05 -6.37 0.38
CA TYR A 149 -14.58 -5.07 -0.11
C TYR A 149 -13.25 -5.22 -0.85
N ASN A 150 -12.27 -5.90 -0.24
CA ASN A 150 -10.96 -6.10 -0.87
C ASN A 150 -11.05 -6.96 -2.12
N LYS A 151 -11.83 -8.06 -2.07
CA LYS A 151 -12.10 -8.88 -3.25
C LYS A 151 -12.70 -8.03 -4.37
N HIS A 152 -13.72 -7.24 -4.08
CA HIS A 152 -14.40 -6.45 -5.09
C HIS A 152 -13.51 -5.34 -5.67
N LYS A 153 -12.69 -4.70 -4.83
CA LYS A 153 -11.65 -3.75 -5.25
C LYS A 153 -10.66 -4.39 -6.23
N SER A 154 -10.15 -5.59 -5.94
CA SER A 154 -9.25 -6.32 -6.86
C SER A 154 -9.90 -6.62 -8.21
N GLU A 155 -11.18 -7.00 -8.20
CA GLU A 155 -11.91 -7.27 -9.43
C GLU A 155 -12.10 -6.01 -10.30
N PHE A 156 -12.26 -4.83 -9.69
CA PHE A 156 -12.26 -3.57 -10.42
C PHE A 156 -10.90 -3.34 -11.11
N ILE A 157 -9.80 -3.58 -10.40
CA ILE A 157 -8.43 -3.49 -10.94
C ILE A 157 -8.28 -4.41 -12.17
N ASP A 158 -8.73 -5.67 -12.07
CA ASP A 158 -8.61 -6.69 -13.12
C ASP A 158 -9.41 -6.38 -14.39
N THR A 159 -10.47 -5.55 -14.31
CA THR A 159 -11.29 -5.20 -15.48
C THR A 159 -10.75 -4.06 -16.34
N MET A 160 -9.56 -3.54 -16.05
CA MET A 160 -8.98 -2.48 -16.85
C MET A 160 -8.40 -3.01 -18.18
N PRO A 161 -8.61 -2.31 -19.31
CA PRO A 161 -7.95 -2.67 -20.56
C PRO A 161 -6.43 -2.60 -20.44
N ALA A 162 -5.77 -3.72 -20.75
CA ALA A 162 -4.31 -3.90 -20.74
C ALA A 162 -3.55 -3.15 -21.85
N ASP A 163 -4.11 -2.06 -22.40
CA ASP A 163 -3.48 -1.30 -23.49
C ASP A 163 -2.31 -0.40 -23.02
N HIS A 164 -1.99 -0.41 -21.74
CA HIS A 164 -0.71 0.07 -21.22
C HIS A 164 0.31 -1.08 -21.26
N SER A 165 0.71 -1.44 -22.48
CA SER A 165 1.75 -2.44 -22.75
C SER A 165 3.05 -2.07 -22.06
N LEU A 166 3.33 -2.79 -20.96
CA LEU A 166 4.67 -3.16 -20.52
C LEU A 166 5.40 -3.86 -21.68
N ALA A 167 6.12 -3.07 -22.47
CA ALA A 167 7.05 -3.60 -23.45
C ALA A 167 8.38 -4.00 -22.76
N GLN A 168 8.52 -5.31 -22.61
CA GLN A 168 9.75 -6.13 -22.58
C GLN A 168 10.58 -6.13 -21.27
N GLY A 169 11.07 -7.29 -20.79
CA GLY A 169 11.49 -8.46 -21.56
C GLY A 169 11.20 -9.83 -20.96
N SER A 170 10.93 -10.77 -21.87
CA SER A 170 10.80 -12.21 -21.69
C SER A 170 12.00 -12.88 -21.03
N ALA A 171 11.71 -13.87 -20.18
CA ALA A 171 12.20 -15.22 -20.42
C ALA A 171 11.16 -16.23 -19.89
N ALA A 172 10.49 -16.89 -20.82
CA ALA A 172 9.70 -18.08 -20.52
C ALA A 172 10.66 -19.24 -20.25
N THR A 173 10.48 -19.92 -19.13
CA THR A 173 10.83 -21.33 -18.99
C THR A 173 9.72 -22.04 -18.25
N SER A 174 8.91 -22.76 -19.02
CA SER A 174 8.12 -23.89 -18.55
C SER A 174 9.01 -24.88 -17.82
N SER A 175 8.55 -25.46 -16.71
CA SER A 175 8.62 -26.92 -16.43
C SER A 175 8.23 -27.26 -14.99
N THR A 176 7.16 -28.06 -14.90
CA THR A 176 7.07 -29.34 -14.17
C THR A 176 7.18 -29.37 -12.64
N ALA A 177 6.07 -29.83 -12.04
CA ALA A 177 6.00 -30.33 -10.68
C ALA A 177 7.11 -31.36 -10.38
N SER A 178 7.78 -31.21 -9.23
CA SER A 178 8.58 -32.27 -8.61
C SER A 178 8.62 -32.00 -7.10
N SER A 179 7.94 -32.87 -6.36
CA SER A 179 8.14 -33.08 -4.93
C SER A 179 9.59 -33.50 -4.70
N ALA A 180 10.36 -32.67 -4.00
CA ALA A 180 11.64 -33.04 -3.42
C ALA A 180 11.85 -32.23 -2.14
N ASN A 181 12.07 -32.92 -1.03
CA ASN A 181 12.61 -32.37 0.20
C ASN A 181 13.86 -31.54 -0.12
N CYS A 182 13.76 -30.22 0.02
CA CYS A 182 14.90 -29.34 -0.06
C CYS A 182 15.11 -28.74 1.32
N ASN A 183 16.27 -29.03 1.92
CA ASN A 183 16.79 -28.20 2.98
C ASN A 183 16.78 -26.75 2.48
N PRO A 184 16.19 -25.81 3.24
CA PRO A 184 15.97 -24.47 2.75
C PRO A 184 17.34 -23.79 2.58
N LEU A 185 17.63 -23.39 1.35
CA LEU A 185 18.89 -22.72 1.01
C LEU A 185 18.92 -21.35 1.71
N PRO A 186 20.05 -20.98 2.34
CA PRO A 186 20.20 -19.68 2.97
C PRO A 186 20.10 -18.58 1.90
N ILE A 187 19.49 -17.46 2.26
CA ILE A 187 19.40 -16.27 1.41
C ILE A 187 20.78 -15.61 1.38
N THR A 188 21.33 -15.34 0.18
CA THR A 188 22.62 -14.63 0.09
C THR A 188 22.45 -13.16 0.44
N ARG A 189 23.53 -12.47 0.84
CA ARG A 189 23.46 -11.04 1.20
C ARG A 189 22.95 -10.18 0.06
N GLU A 190 23.36 -10.46 -1.17
CA GLU A 190 22.90 -9.75 -2.37
C GLU A 190 21.40 -10.00 -2.62
N GLU A 191 20.92 -11.23 -2.41
CA GLU A 191 19.48 -11.54 -2.49
C GLU A 191 18.71 -10.85 -1.36
N ALA A 192 19.27 -10.81 -0.15
CA ALA A 192 18.67 -10.15 1.01
C ALA A 192 18.56 -8.64 0.81
N GLU A 193 19.55 -7.98 0.20
CA GLU A 193 19.50 -6.56 -0.16
C GLU A 193 18.40 -6.28 -1.20
N ILE A 194 18.31 -7.11 -2.24
CA ILE A 194 17.25 -7.00 -3.25
C ILE A 194 15.86 -7.17 -2.62
N ILE A 195 15.70 -8.16 -1.73
CA ILE A 195 14.44 -8.42 -1.02
C ILE A 195 14.13 -7.28 -0.04
N ALA A 196 15.12 -6.77 0.70
CA ALA A 196 14.96 -5.67 1.65
C ALA A 196 14.47 -4.36 1.00
N ASP A 197 14.82 -4.18 -0.29
CA ASP A 197 14.43 -3.04 -1.11
C ASP A 197 13.15 -3.31 -1.94
N ASP A 198 12.70 -4.57 -2.03
CA ASP A 198 11.43 -4.98 -2.67
C ASP A 198 10.32 -5.17 -1.62
N PHE A 199 9.66 -4.06 -1.29
CA PHE A 199 8.61 -3.99 -0.28
C PHE A 199 7.38 -4.86 -0.60
N ALA A 200 7.09 -5.08 -1.88
CA ALA A 200 6.00 -5.96 -2.30
C ALA A 200 6.35 -7.42 -2.00
N ALA A 201 7.62 -7.81 -2.17
CA ALA A 201 8.10 -9.12 -1.76
C ALA A 201 8.12 -9.31 -0.24
N LEU A 202 8.53 -8.29 0.54
CA LEU A 202 8.58 -8.39 2.01
C LEU A 202 7.21 -8.55 2.67
N SER A 203 6.19 -7.85 2.17
CA SER A 203 4.84 -7.86 2.76
C SER A 203 4.03 -9.13 2.44
N THR A 204 4.47 -9.90 1.44
CA THR A 204 3.78 -11.12 0.97
C THR A 204 4.49 -12.41 1.35
N ARG A 205 5.74 -12.33 1.83
CA ARG A 205 6.56 -13.49 2.17
C ARG A 205 6.68 -13.70 3.67
N GLN A 206 6.78 -14.97 4.04
CA GLN A 206 7.10 -15.43 5.38
C GLN A 206 8.45 -16.13 5.31
N PHE A 207 9.32 -15.83 6.27
CA PHE A 207 10.70 -16.32 6.34
C PHE A 207 10.88 -17.17 7.59
N ASN A 208 11.89 -18.04 7.60
CA ASN A 208 12.17 -18.94 8.71
C ASN A 208 13.62 -18.79 9.18
N VAL A 209 13.82 -18.40 10.44
CA VAL A 209 15.13 -18.37 11.11
C VAL A 209 15.34 -19.64 11.94
N PRO A 210 16.53 -20.27 11.91
CA PRO A 210 16.89 -21.31 12.87
C PRO A 210 16.93 -20.75 14.30
N GLU A 211 16.22 -21.37 15.23
CA GLU A 211 16.20 -20.92 16.62
C GLU A 211 17.41 -21.49 17.38
N ASP A 212 18.48 -20.69 17.53
CA ASP A 212 19.72 -21.12 18.22
C ASP A 212 19.57 -21.22 19.76
N TYR A 213 18.38 -21.02 20.31
CA TYR A 213 18.16 -20.90 21.77
C TYR A 213 17.15 -21.88 22.39
N LEU A 214 16.59 -22.83 21.63
CA LEU A 214 15.82 -23.94 22.19
C LEU A 214 16.49 -25.26 21.85
N ASP A 215 16.75 -26.08 22.87
CA ASP A 215 17.35 -27.43 22.82
C ASP A 215 16.57 -28.45 21.92
N GLU A 216 15.54 -28.01 21.19
CA GLU A 216 14.69 -28.85 20.33
C GLU A 216 14.66 -28.44 18.84
N GLY A 217 15.54 -27.55 18.36
CA GLY A 217 15.77 -27.37 16.91
C GLY A 217 14.54 -26.92 16.12
N GLY A 218 13.91 -25.84 16.56
CA GLY A 218 12.77 -25.21 15.89
C GLY A 218 13.18 -24.18 14.83
N PHE A 219 12.27 -23.92 13.90
CA PHE A 219 12.33 -22.74 13.03
C PHE A 219 11.35 -21.69 13.55
N GLN A 220 11.83 -20.47 13.73
CA GLN A 220 11.00 -19.34 14.06
C GLN A 220 10.57 -18.64 12.76
N SER A 221 9.28 -18.74 12.44
CA SER A 221 8.74 -18.03 11.29
C SER A 221 8.49 -16.55 11.61
N TRP A 222 8.80 -15.68 10.66
CA TRP A 222 8.56 -14.25 10.77
C TRP A 222 8.12 -13.63 9.45
N LYS A 223 7.51 -12.45 9.54
CA LYS A 223 7.12 -11.65 8.37
C LYS A 223 7.22 -10.16 8.67
N VAL A 224 7.38 -9.35 7.63
CA VAL A 224 7.29 -7.89 7.76
C VAL A 224 5.83 -7.49 7.72
N VAL A 225 5.34 -6.90 8.80
CA VAL A 225 3.95 -6.43 8.92
C VAL A 225 3.80 -4.93 8.72
N GLY A 226 4.91 -4.20 8.81
CA GLY A 226 4.95 -2.75 8.66
C GLY A 226 6.35 -2.28 8.31
N ILE A 227 6.45 -1.10 7.70
CA ILE A 227 7.72 -0.43 7.42
C ILE A 227 7.57 1.02 7.82
N ASN A 228 8.37 1.44 8.78
CA ASN A 228 8.48 2.81 9.21
C ASN A 228 9.64 3.48 8.45
N PHE A 229 9.32 4.16 7.35
CA PHE A 229 10.28 4.79 6.45
C PHE A 229 11.13 5.93 7.07
N ARG A 230 10.85 6.36 8.31
CA ARG A 230 11.77 7.19 9.11
C ARG A 230 11.66 6.76 10.58
N PRO A 231 12.60 5.92 11.06
CA PRO A 231 14.02 5.89 10.67
C PRO A 231 14.46 4.82 9.63
N LEU A 232 13.56 4.34 8.77
CA LEU A 232 13.75 3.14 7.92
C LEU A 232 13.92 1.90 8.80
N MET A 233 12.84 1.63 9.53
CA MET A 233 12.70 0.46 10.40
C MET A 233 11.62 -0.45 9.84
N TYR A 234 11.83 -1.75 9.90
CA TYR A 234 10.90 -2.78 9.48
C TYR A 234 10.26 -3.38 10.72
N GLU A 235 8.93 -3.41 10.77
CA GLU A 235 8.19 -4.07 11.84
C GLU A 235 8.09 -5.54 11.50
N VAL A 236 8.88 -6.35 12.19
CA VAL A 236 8.96 -7.79 12.02
C VAL A 236 8.11 -8.46 13.08
N LEU A 237 7.15 -9.27 12.65
CA LEU A 237 6.34 -10.10 13.54
C LEU A 237 6.81 -11.54 13.45
N PHE A 238 7.29 -12.08 14.57
CA PHE A 238 7.55 -13.51 14.73
C PHE A 238 6.27 -14.22 15.14
N LEU A 239 5.91 -15.36 14.53
CA LEU A 239 4.61 -16.01 14.76
C LEU A 239 4.37 -16.51 16.20
N ASN A 240 5.44 -16.65 16.98
CA ASN A 240 5.44 -17.01 18.40
C ASN A 240 5.47 -15.79 19.34
N ILE A 241 5.49 -14.56 18.79
CA ILE A 241 5.48 -13.30 19.55
C ILE A 241 4.38 -12.40 18.95
N ASP A 242 3.31 -12.13 19.71
CA ASP A 242 2.18 -11.29 19.24
C ASP A 242 2.50 -9.78 19.15
N THR A 243 3.76 -9.39 19.23
CA THR A 243 4.22 -7.99 19.22
C THR A 243 5.24 -7.78 18.11
N PRO A 244 4.99 -6.87 17.16
CA PRO A 244 5.98 -6.50 16.14
C PRO A 244 7.22 -5.87 16.77
N ILE A 245 8.39 -6.29 16.31
CA ILE A 245 9.70 -5.80 16.75
C ILE A 245 10.29 -4.94 15.63
N PRO A 246 10.78 -3.72 15.94
CA PRO A 246 11.36 -2.86 14.91
C PRO A 246 12.82 -3.25 14.62
N TYR A 247 13.14 -3.42 13.34
CA TYR A 247 14.48 -3.76 12.81
C TYR A 247 14.99 -2.63 11.93
N THR A 248 16.28 -2.26 11.98
CA THR A 248 16.84 -1.38 10.94
C THR A 248 16.96 -2.13 9.61
N ARG A 249 17.23 -1.42 8.51
CA ARG A 249 17.52 -2.08 7.22
C ARG A 249 18.67 -3.06 7.31
N ASP A 250 19.73 -2.70 8.03
CA ASP A 250 20.91 -3.56 8.18
C ASP A 250 20.58 -4.78 9.04
N ASP A 251 19.84 -4.60 10.14
CA ASP A 251 19.37 -5.73 10.98
C ASP A 251 18.42 -6.66 10.21
N LEU A 252 17.58 -6.11 9.32
CA LEU A 252 16.69 -6.91 8.48
C LEU A 252 17.48 -7.73 7.45
N ILE A 253 18.52 -7.15 6.84
CA ILE A 253 19.38 -7.87 5.91
C ILE A 253 20.08 -9.03 6.62
N ASP A 254 20.61 -8.77 7.82
CA ASP A 254 21.25 -9.82 8.62
C ASP A 254 20.23 -10.93 8.99
N LEU A 255 19.02 -10.55 9.42
CA LEU A 255 17.92 -11.50 9.68
C LEU A 255 17.51 -12.31 8.44
N LEU A 256 17.47 -11.68 7.26
CA LEU A 256 17.18 -12.35 5.98
C LEU A 256 18.30 -13.33 5.62
N THR A 257 19.57 -12.99 5.83
CA THR A 257 20.68 -13.90 5.56
C THR A 257 20.76 -15.09 6.52
N GLU A 258 20.26 -14.91 7.74
CA GLU A 258 20.06 -16.00 8.72
C GLU A 258 18.80 -16.81 8.42
N SER A 259 17.91 -16.29 7.57
CA SER A 259 16.69 -16.96 7.16
C SER A 259 16.91 -17.91 5.99
N SER A 260 16.05 -18.92 5.96
CA SER A 260 16.03 -19.93 4.93
C SER A 260 14.74 -19.83 4.11
N LYS A 261 14.83 -20.13 2.79
CA LYS A 261 13.74 -20.00 1.82
C LYS A 261 12.54 -20.91 2.10
#